data_AF-A0A644WZB7-F1
#
_entry.id   AF-A0A644WZB7-F1
#
_cell.length_a   1.000
_cell.length_b   1.000
_cell.length_c   1.000
_cell.angle_alpha   90.00
_cell.angle_beta   90.00
_cell.angle_gamma   90.00
#
_symmetry.space_group_name_H-M   'P 1'
#
loop_
_entity.id
_entity.type
_entity.pdbx_description
1 polymer ?
#
loop_
_entity_poly.entity_id
_entity_poly.type
_entity_poly.pdbx_seq_one_letter_code
_entity_poly.pdbx_strand_id
1 'polypeptide(L)' 'MKEGLKVPDKKPIEPMEHHNIGDFLKGQSSKILTAIADGDKTAFVLKNGKPIVVVMSNERYARLLKAGIDINDY' A
#
# COMPACT_ATOMS: atom_id res chain seq x y z
N MET A 1 32.80 11.07 17.47
CA MET A 1 31.57 11.89 17.40
C MET A 1 30.65 11.18 16.44
N LYS A 2 29.50 10.63 16.88
CA LYS A 2 28.59 9.91 16.00
C LYS A 2 27.67 10.94 15.33
N GLU A 3 27.75 11.06 14.01
CA GLU A 3 26.83 11.88 13.23
C GLU A 3 25.39 11.40 13.48
N GLY A 4 24.55 12.32 13.95
CA GLY A 4 23.14 12.06 14.18
C GLY A 4 22.45 11.74 12.86
N LEU A 5 21.74 10.61 12.84
CA LEU A 5 20.88 10.21 11.73
C LEU A 5 19.86 11.32 11.49
N LYS A 6 20.05 12.07 10.40
CA LYS A 6 19.14 13.14 9.99
C LYS A 6 17.85 12.49 9.52
N VAL A 7 16.84 12.44 10.40
CA VAL A 7 15.50 11.98 10.02
C VAL A 7 14.99 12.92 8.94
N PRO A 8 14.72 12.45 7.71
CA PRO A 8 14.21 13.32 6.66
C PRO A 8 12.90 13.94 7.12
N ASP A 9 12.68 15.22 6.80
CA ASP A 9 11.39 15.89 7.02
C ASP A 9 10.26 14.96 6.57
N LYS A 10 9.44 14.51 7.53
CA LYS A 10 8.38 13.53 7.27
C LYS A 10 7.44 14.12 6.22
N LYS A 11 7.51 13.62 4.99
CA LYS A 11 6.49 13.86 3.98
C LYS A 11 5.12 13.59 4.62
N PRO A 12 4.10 14.42 4.35
CA PRO A 12 2.74 14.14 4.80
C PRO A 12 2.36 12.72 4.43
N ILE A 13 1.82 11.97 5.38
CA ILE A 13 1.31 10.62 5.10
C ILE A 13 0.10 10.80 4.20
N GLU A 14 0.22 10.45 2.93
CA GLU A 14 -0.95 10.37 2.05
C GLU A 14 -1.86 9.25 2.56
N PRO A 15 -3.14 9.54 2.88
CA PRO A 15 -4.05 8.53 3.35
C PRO A 15 -4.32 7.52 2.23
N MET A 16 -4.21 6.23 2.55
CA MET A 16 -4.49 5.15 1.61
C MET A 16 -6.00 5.04 1.34
N GLU A 17 -6.35 4.61 0.13
CA GLU A 17 -7.74 4.28 -0.21
C GLU A 17 -8.23 3.09 0.62
N HIS A 18 -9.54 3.01 0.87
CA HIS A 18 -10.16 1.94 1.65
C HIS A 18 -11.18 1.18 0.82
N HIS A 19 -11.08 -0.15 0.82
CA HIS A 19 -12.07 -1.04 0.23
C HIS A 19 -12.59 -2.02 1.28
N ASN A 20 -13.91 -2.23 1.37
CA ASN A 20 -14.42 -3.29 2.24
C ASN A 20 -14.20 -4.65 1.57
N ILE A 21 -13.89 -5.68 2.34
CA ILE A 21 -13.72 -7.05 1.81
C ILE A 21 -14.99 -7.53 1.07
N GLY A 22 -16.17 -7.02 1.45
CA GLY A 22 -17.43 -7.30 0.77
C GLY A 22 -17.50 -6.79 -0.67
N ASP A 23 -16.74 -5.74 -1.02
CA ASP A 23 -16.72 -5.20 -2.39
C ASP A 23 -16.04 -6.19 -3.36
N PHE A 24 -14.98 -6.85 -2.90
CA PHE A 24 -14.29 -7.90 -3.65
C PHE A 24 -15.21 -9.10 -3.97
N LEU A 25 -16.10 -9.45 -3.04
CA LEU A 25 -17.03 -10.58 -3.20
C LEU A 25 -18.17 -10.30 -4.20
N LYS A 26 -18.49 -9.03 -4.47
CA LYS A 26 -19.59 -8.61 -5.36
C LYS A 26 -19.17 -8.50 -6.84
N GLY A 27 -18.18 -9.29 -7.26
CA GLY A 27 -17.64 -9.25 -8.61
C GLY A 27 -16.86 -7.96 -8.94
N GLN A 28 -16.63 -7.06 -7.97
CA GLN A 28 -15.83 -5.85 -8.19
C GLN A 28 -14.33 -6.09 -8.02
N SER A 29 -13.91 -7.30 -7.63
CA SER A 29 -12.49 -7.64 -7.41
C SER A 29 -11.59 -7.20 -8.56
N SER A 30 -11.91 -7.61 -9.79
CA SER A 30 -11.09 -7.28 -10.97
C SER A 30 -11.01 -5.77 -11.18
N LYS A 31 -12.16 -5.08 -11.17
CA LYS A 31 -12.22 -3.62 -11.32
C LYS A 31 -11.40 -2.88 -10.27
N ILE A 32 -11.50 -3.28 -9.01
CA ILE A 32 -10.77 -2.65 -7.89
C ILE A 32 -9.27 -2.89 -8.05
N LEU A 33 -8.85 -4.14 -8.26
CA LEU A 33 -7.43 -4.49 -8.40
C LEU A 33 -6.80 -3.86 -9.64
N THR A 34 -7.51 -3.81 -10.78
CA THR A 34 -7.07 -3.11 -11.99
C THR A 34 -6.91 -1.61 -11.74
N ALA A 35 -7.87 -0.96 -11.07
CA ALA A 35 -7.74 0.47 -10.75
C ALA A 35 -6.55 0.78 -9.82
N ILE A 36 -6.23 -0.13 -8.88
CA ILE A 36 -5.05 -0.03 -8.02
C ILE A 36 -3.76 -0.20 -8.84
N ALA A 37 -3.73 -1.18 -9.75
CA ALA A 37 -2.60 -1.44 -10.63
C ALA A 37 -2.33 -0.26 -11.57
N ASP A 38 -3.33 0.16 -12.34
CA ASP A 38 -3.23 1.23 -13.35
C ASP A 38 -2.93 2.59 -12.72
N GLY A 39 -3.48 2.85 -11.52
CA GLY A 39 -3.26 4.09 -10.79
C GLY A 39 -2.00 4.13 -9.95
N ASP A 40 -1.19 3.06 -9.95
CA ASP A 40 0.00 2.91 -9.12
C ASP A 40 -0.26 3.17 -7.61
N LYS A 41 -1.42 2.70 -7.13
CA LYS A 41 -1.95 3.03 -5.80
C LYS A 41 -1.63 1.97 -4.74
N THR A 42 -1.95 2.34 -3.51
CA THR A 42 -2.01 1.45 -2.35
C THR A 42 -3.35 1.62 -1.65
N ALA A 43 -3.95 0.54 -1.19
CA ALA A 43 -5.22 0.58 -0.46
C ALA A 43 -5.24 -0.39 0.73
N PHE A 44 -6.01 -0.04 1.76
CA PHE A 44 -6.39 -0.99 2.80
C PHE A 44 -7.63 -1.78 2.39
N VAL A 45 -7.62 -3.07 2.68
CA VAL A 45 -8.83 -3.88 2.68
C VAL A 45 -9.35 -3.97 4.12
N LEU A 46 -10.60 -3.56 4.31
CA LEU A 46 -11.25 -3.51 5.60
C LEU A 46 -12.17 -4.71 5.81
N LYS A 47 -12.19 -5.26 7.01
CA LYS A 47 -13.21 -6.19 7.50
C LYS A 47 -13.78 -5.63 8.80
N ASN A 48 -15.10 -5.42 8.85
CA ASN A 48 -15.79 -4.83 10.01
C ASN A 48 -15.18 -3.48 10.43
N GLY A 49 -14.86 -2.62 9.44
CA GLY A 49 -14.27 -1.29 9.66
C GLY A 49 -12.78 -1.28 10.05
N LYS A 50 -12.13 -2.45 10.16
CA LYS A 50 -10.72 -2.55 10.52
C LYS A 50 -9.87 -3.04 9.34
N PRO A 51 -8.70 -2.44 9.08
CA PRO A 51 -7.77 -2.96 8.09
C PRO A 51 -7.34 -4.40 8.44
N ILE A 52 -7.37 -5.27 7.44
CA ILE A 52 -6.90 -6.66 7.57
C ILE A 52 -5.74 -7.00 6.63
N VAL A 53 -5.65 -6.32 5.48
CA VAL A 53 -4.52 -6.42 4.55
C VAL A 53 -4.30 -5.09 3.84
N VAL A 54 -3.10 -4.91 3.30
CA VAL A 54 -2.74 -3.86 2.35
C VAL A 54 -2.61 -4.48 0.97
N VAL A 55 -3.14 -3.80 -0.05
CA VAL A 55 -2.91 -4.13 -1.46
C VAL A 55 -2.21 -2.94 -2.13
N MET A 56 -1.33 -3.24 -3.10
CA MET A 56 -0.61 -2.21 -3.86
C MET A 56 -0.39 -2.66 -5.30
N SER A 57 -0.13 -1.71 -6.20
CA SER A 57 0.33 -2.02 -7.54
C SER A 57 1.63 -2.84 -7.47
N ASN A 58 1.77 -3.81 -8.38
CA ASN A 58 2.99 -4.61 -8.45
C ASN A 58 4.20 -3.76 -8.86
N GLU A 59 4.01 -2.75 -9.71
CA GLU A 59 5.08 -1.83 -10.10
C GLU A 59 5.63 -1.04 -8.92
N ARG A 60 4.76 -0.59 -7.99
CA ARG A 60 5.19 0.04 -6.74
C ARG A 60 6.01 -0.91 -5.90
N TYR A 61 5.54 -2.14 -5.72
CA TYR A 61 6.30 -3.17 -5.01
C TYR A 61 7.69 -3.39 -5.65
N ALA A 62 7.76 -3.49 -6.99
CA ALA A 62 9.03 -3.62 -7.70
C ALA A 62 9.98 -2.42 -7.48
N ARG A 63 9.45 -1.19 -7.42
CA ARG A 63 10.25 0.01 -7.11
C ARG A 63 10.77 0.00 -5.67
N LEU A 64 9.99 -0.50 -4.71
CA LEU A 64 10.45 -0.67 -3.32
C LEU A 64 11.62 -1.67 -3.25
N LEU A 65 11.47 -2.85 -3.87
CA LEU A 65 12.55 -3.83 -3.93
C LEU A 65 13.82 -3.27 -4.59
N LYS A 66 13.67 -2.55 -5.71
CA LYS A 66 14.80 -1.90 -6.40
C LYS A 66 15.49 -0.85 -5.52
N ALA A 67 14.74 -0.21 -4.61
CA ALA A 67 15.28 0.73 -3.63
C ALA A 67 15.88 0.03 -2.40
N GLY A 68 15.92 -1.31 -2.36
CA GLY A 68 16.43 -2.08 -1.23
C GLY A 68 15.45 -2.18 -0.06
N ILE A 69 14.16 -1.88 -0.28
CA ILE A 69 13.11 -2.00 0.73
C ILE A 69 12.39 -3.33 0.50
N ASP A 70 12.76 -4.35 1.27
CA ASP A 70 12.02 -5.62 1.33
C ASP A 70 10.99 -5.54 2.46
N ILE A 71 9.70 -5.55 2.09
CA ILE A 71 8.60 -5.52 3.05
C ILE A 71 8.45 -6.83 3.83
N ASN A 72 9.16 -7.90 3.44
CA ASN A 72 9.16 -9.18 4.15
C ASN A 72 10.23 -9.25 5.25
N ASP A 73 11.15 -8.28 5.32
CA ASP A 73 12.28 -8.24 6.27
C ASP A 73 11.93 -7.53 7.61
N TYR A 74 10.70 -7.73 8.09
CA TYR A 74 10.14 -7.11 9.32
C TYR A 74 9.31 -8.12 10.12
#